data_AF-A0A4Z1HAY2-F1
#
_entry.id   AF-A0A4Z1HAY2-F1
#
_cell.length_a   1.000
_cell.length_b   1.000
_cell.length_c   1.000
_cell.angle_alpha   90.00
_cell.angle_beta   90.00
_cell.angle_gamma   90.00
#
_symmetry.space_group_name_H-M   'P 1'
#
loop_
_entity.id
_entity.type
_entity.pdbx_description
1 polymer ?
#
loop_
_entity_poly.entity_id
_entity_poly.type
_entity_poly.pdbx_seq_one_letter_code
_entity_poly.pdbx_strand_id
1 'polypeptide(L)'
;MNNFGLKDDYTKIVLLFNIVLLFKIEEWIAYGQAKTAMILFNLALDKRLKQKGVTALICHPGESKLLANSSVDNESFADAYVLAIKRNDRNPLPPQNMVTLKQAAGVVLFTALNPSLTEAAPAFIVENAIYTETKDYALNKETAEGLWKLSEKLVGETFVY
;
A
#
# COMPACT_ATOMS: atom_id res chain seq x y z
N MET A 1 8.51 44.86 -6.25
CA MET A 1 7.29 44.25 -6.78
C MET A 1 7.63 42.86 -7.30
N ASN A 2 7.46 41.84 -6.46
CA ASN A 2 6.74 40.57 -6.71
C ASN A 2 6.19 40.42 -8.16
N ASN A 3 6.31 39.29 -8.88
CA ASN A 3 5.99 37.94 -8.40
C ASN A 3 6.39 36.80 -9.36
N PHE A 4 6.70 35.65 -8.73
CA PHE A 4 6.49 34.25 -9.12
C PHE A 4 7.03 33.70 -10.45
N GLY A 5 8.28 33.21 -10.40
CA GLY A 5 8.68 32.03 -11.16
C GLY A 5 8.28 30.77 -10.40
N LEU A 6 7.23 30.08 -10.86
CA LEU A 6 6.85 28.76 -10.39
C LEU A 6 8.01 27.78 -10.70
N LYS A 7 8.70 27.31 -9.67
CA LYS A 7 9.47 26.07 -9.74
C LYS A 7 8.51 24.96 -9.37
N ASP A 8 8.17 24.16 -10.38
CA ASP A 8 7.28 23.01 -10.25
C ASP A 8 7.96 21.87 -9.48
N ASP A 9 7.89 21.93 -8.15
CA ASP A 9 8.11 20.78 -7.25
C ASP A 9 6.82 19.96 -7.17
N TYR A 10 6.55 19.14 -8.19
CA TYR A 10 5.56 18.09 -8.09
C TYR A 10 6.27 16.75 -7.86
N THR A 11 6.43 16.41 -6.58
CA THR A 11 6.67 15.04 -6.13
C THR A 11 5.62 14.14 -6.78
N LYS A 12 6.03 13.34 -7.77
CA LYS A 12 5.14 12.44 -8.50
C LYS A 12 4.79 11.25 -7.61
N ILE A 13 3.68 11.34 -6.88
CA ILE A 13 3.11 10.19 -6.17
C ILE A 13 2.47 9.26 -7.18
N VAL A 14 3.06 8.07 -7.34
CA VAL A 14 2.50 6.98 -8.14
C VAL A 14 1.65 6.10 -7.21
N LEU A 15 0.34 6.35 -7.19
CA LEU A 15 -0.64 5.45 -6.58
C LEU A 15 -1.04 4.39 -7.63
N LEU A 16 -0.51 3.17 -7.50
CA LEU A 16 -0.89 2.05 -8.36
C LEU A 16 -1.81 1.06 -7.63
N PHE A 17 -3.02 0.92 -8.17
CA PHE A 17 -3.88 -0.25 -8.01
C PHE A 17 -3.55 -1.22 -9.16
N ASN A 18 -3.32 -2.52 -8.90
CA ASN A 18 -3.94 -3.63 -9.65
C ASN A 18 -3.43 -5.06 -9.36
N ILE A 19 -4.41 -5.97 -9.49
CA ILE A 19 -4.43 -7.35 -10.04
C ILE A 19 -3.68 -8.49 -9.32
N VAL A 20 -4.46 -9.48 -8.84
CA VAL A 20 -4.04 -10.86 -8.58
C VAL A 20 -4.92 -11.80 -9.42
N LEU A 21 -4.29 -12.66 -10.22
CA LEU A 21 -4.94 -13.70 -11.03
C LEU A 21 -4.77 -15.10 -10.40
N LEU A 22 -5.92 -15.70 -10.07
CA LEU A 22 -6.39 -17.10 -10.21
C LEU A 22 -5.42 -18.29 -10.03
N PHE A 23 -5.63 -19.06 -8.94
CA PHE A 23 -5.80 -20.53 -8.91
C PHE A 23 -6.32 -20.93 -7.51
N LYS A 24 -7.62 -21.29 -7.36
CA LYS A 24 -8.30 -21.78 -6.13
C LYS A 24 -7.62 -21.42 -4.78
N ILE A 25 -7.32 -20.14 -4.58
CA ILE A 25 -6.83 -19.57 -3.33
C ILE A 25 -8.08 -19.02 -2.63
N GLU A 26 -8.24 -19.32 -1.34
CA GLU A 26 -9.29 -18.70 -0.51
C GLU A 26 -9.19 -17.17 -0.67
N GLU A 27 -10.31 -16.51 -0.98
CA GLU A 27 -10.36 -15.12 -1.47
C GLU A 27 -9.56 -14.15 -0.57
N TRP A 28 -9.66 -14.32 0.75
CA TRP A 28 -8.94 -13.54 1.74
C TRP A 28 -7.43 -13.79 1.79
N ILE A 29 -6.99 -15.01 1.46
CA ILE A 29 -5.57 -15.31 1.30
C ILE A 29 -5.02 -14.54 0.10
N ALA A 30 -5.70 -14.60 -1.04
CA ALA A 30 -5.29 -13.89 -2.25
C ALA A 30 -5.28 -12.38 -2.02
N TYR A 31 -6.31 -11.85 -1.36
CA TYR A 31 -6.39 -10.44 -0.99
C TYR A 31 -5.22 -10.01 -0.09
N GLY A 32 -4.91 -10.78 0.96
CA GLY A 32 -3.78 -10.51 1.85
C GLY A 32 -2.42 -10.55 1.12
N GLN A 33 -2.25 -11.49 0.20
CA GLN A 33 -1.06 -11.55 -0.66
C GLN A 33 -0.97 -10.33 -1.58
N ALA A 34 -2.08 -9.90 -2.19
CA ALA A 34 -2.13 -8.69 -3.01
C ALA A 34 -1.71 -7.44 -2.21
N LYS A 35 -2.25 -7.26 -1.00
CA LYS A 35 -1.90 -6.12 -0.13
C LYS A 35 -0.45 -6.16 0.34
N THR A 36 0.08 -7.35 0.63
CA THR A 36 1.51 -7.53 0.92
C THR A 36 2.37 -7.17 -0.29
N ALA A 37 1.98 -7.61 -1.49
CA ALA A 37 2.68 -7.32 -2.73
C ALA A 37 2.75 -5.82 -3.02
N MET A 38 1.73 -5.03 -2.66
CA MET A 38 1.77 -3.56 -2.78
C MET A 38 2.86 -2.92 -1.91
N ILE A 39 3.05 -3.40 -0.68
CA ILE A 39 4.12 -2.90 0.21
C ILE A 39 5.49 -3.23 -0.39
N LEU A 40 5.70 -4.49 -0.80
CA LEU A 40 6.94 -4.94 -1.45
C LEU A 40 7.22 -4.16 -2.75
N PHE A 41 6.19 -3.91 -3.55
CA PHE A 41 6.29 -3.08 -4.75
C PHE A 41 6.74 -1.66 -4.42
N ASN A 42 6.19 -1.03 -3.37
CA ASN A 42 6.60 0.29 -2.93
C ASN A 42 8.10 0.35 -2.56
N LEU A 43 8.63 -0.67 -1.89
CA LEU A 43 10.06 -0.77 -1.56
C LEU A 43 10.93 -0.84 -2.84
N ALA A 44 10.53 -1.67 -3.79
CA ALA A 44 11.24 -1.85 -5.04
C ALA A 44 11.18 -0.59 -5.92
N LEU A 45 10.03 0.10 -5.93
CA LEU A 45 9.80 1.34 -6.66
C LEU A 45 10.62 2.49 -6.08
N ASP A 46 10.59 2.70 -4.76
CA ASP A 46 11.38 3.76 -4.11
C ASP A 46 12.87 3.61 -4.45
N LYS A 47 13.42 2.40 -4.30
CA LYS A 47 14.82 2.11 -4.61
C LYS A 47 15.21 2.53 -6.04
N ARG A 48 14.33 2.32 -7.02
CA ARG A 48 14.57 2.64 -8.44
C ARG A 48 14.44 4.14 -8.72
N LEU A 49 13.48 4.79 -8.09
CA LEU A 49 13.18 6.20 -8.33
C LEU A 49 14.02 7.17 -7.48
N LYS A 50 14.65 6.68 -6.41
CA LYS A 50 15.45 7.50 -5.48
C LYS A 50 16.55 8.31 -6.17
N GLN A 51 17.20 7.73 -7.18
CA GLN A 51 18.25 8.41 -7.96
C GLN A 51 17.72 9.57 -8.82
N LYS A 52 16.41 9.59 -9.08
CA LYS A 52 15.71 10.66 -9.80
C LYS A 52 15.10 11.72 -8.88
N GLY A 53 15.38 11.64 -7.57
CA GLY A 53 14.78 12.53 -6.58
C GLY A 53 13.27 12.27 -6.36
N VAL A 54 12.77 11.09 -6.72
CA VAL A 54 11.38 10.69 -6.50
C VAL A 54 11.33 9.60 -5.43
N THR A 55 10.47 9.77 -4.44
CA THR A 55 10.25 8.84 -3.33
C THR A 55 8.92 8.10 -3.49
N ALA A 56 8.84 6.87 -2.99
CA ALA A 56 7.60 6.09 -3.01
C ALA A 56 7.02 5.91 -1.59
N LEU A 57 5.78 6.34 -1.43
CA LEU A 57 5.01 6.22 -0.19
C LEU A 57 3.74 5.41 -0.46
N ILE A 58 3.35 4.60 0.52
CA ILE A 58 2.11 3.81 0.49
C ILE A 58 1.29 4.08 1.74
N CYS A 59 -0.04 4.02 1.65
CA CYS A 59 -0.90 4.22 2.80
C CYS A 59 -2.03 3.19 2.91
N HIS A 60 -2.51 2.98 4.13
CA HIS A 60 -3.76 2.32 4.43
C HIS A 60 -4.79 3.40 4.80
N PRO A 61 -5.85 3.59 4.00
CA PRO A 61 -6.80 4.67 4.20
C PRO A 61 -7.77 4.44 5.39
N GLY A 62 -7.65 3.30 6.08
CA GLY A 62 -8.56 2.88 7.15
C GLY A 62 -9.67 1.96 6.62
N GLU A 63 -10.29 1.24 7.54
CA GLU A 63 -11.44 0.40 7.22
C GLU A 63 -12.67 1.29 7.00
N SER A 64 -13.27 1.23 5.82
CA SER A 64 -14.44 2.04 5.49
C SER A 64 -15.42 1.23 4.67
N LYS A 65 -16.64 1.75 4.53
CA LYS A 65 -17.70 1.12 3.71
C LYS A 65 -17.44 1.20 2.20
N LEU A 66 -16.19 1.34 1.76
CA LEU A 66 -15.80 1.29 0.34
C LEU A 66 -16.26 -0.01 -0.33
N LEU A 67 -16.35 -1.11 0.43
CA LEU A 67 -16.85 -2.40 -0.04
C LEU A 67 -18.38 -2.51 -0.02
N ALA A 68 -19.14 -1.46 0.32
CA ALA A 68 -20.60 -1.52 0.40
C ALA A 68 -21.30 -1.92 -0.92
N ASN A 69 -20.61 -1.75 -2.05
CA ASN A 69 -21.08 -2.17 -3.38
C ASN A 69 -20.34 -3.41 -3.92
N SER A 70 -19.60 -4.11 -3.07
CA SER A 70 -18.95 -5.37 -3.44
C SER A 70 -19.86 -6.56 -3.14
N SER A 71 -19.47 -7.74 -3.61
CA SER A 71 -20.13 -9.02 -3.25
C SER A 71 -19.70 -9.56 -1.88
N VAL A 72 -18.89 -8.80 -1.11
CA VAL A 72 -18.46 -9.20 0.23
C VAL A 72 -19.56 -8.88 1.22
N ASP A 73 -20.18 -9.92 1.78
CA ASP A 73 -21.13 -9.81 2.87
C ASP A 73 -20.45 -9.87 4.24
N ASN A 74 -21.23 -9.71 5.31
CA ASN A 74 -20.74 -9.73 6.69
C ASN A 74 -20.14 -11.08 7.10
N GLU A 75 -20.62 -12.19 6.51
CA GLU A 75 -20.13 -13.54 6.83
C GLU A 75 -18.74 -13.76 6.24
N SER A 76 -18.57 -13.44 4.96
CA SER A 76 -17.27 -13.42 4.30
C SER A 76 -16.31 -12.48 5.03
N PHE A 77 -16.77 -11.32 5.49
CA PHE A 77 -15.93 -10.41 6.26
C PHE A 77 -15.51 -11.00 7.62
N ALA A 78 -16.39 -11.72 8.31
CA ALA A 78 -16.05 -12.41 9.55
C ALA A 78 -15.01 -13.52 9.32
N ASP A 79 -15.10 -14.27 8.22
CA ASP A 79 -14.10 -15.27 7.82
C ASP A 79 -12.72 -14.63 7.60
N ALA A 80 -12.68 -13.42 7.03
CA ALA A 80 -11.45 -12.65 6.87
C ALA A 80 -10.76 -12.41 8.22
N TYR A 81 -11.53 -12.01 9.23
CA TYR A 81 -11.03 -11.73 10.59
C TYR A 81 -10.51 -12.99 11.26
N VAL A 82 -11.24 -14.11 11.15
CA VAL A 82 -10.80 -15.41 11.69
C VAL A 82 -9.47 -15.84 11.06
N LEU A 83 -9.36 -15.72 9.74
CA LEU A 83 -8.13 -16.04 9.02
C LEU A 83 -6.97 -15.13 9.42
N ALA A 84 -7.22 -13.83 9.55
CA ALA A 84 -6.21 -12.85 9.92
C ALA A 84 -5.69 -13.08 11.35
N ILE A 85 -6.56 -13.38 12.31
CA ILE A 85 -6.17 -13.78 13.68
C ILE A 85 -5.32 -15.06 13.63
N LYS A 86 -5.76 -16.08 12.89
CA LYS A 86 -5.02 -17.34 12.73
C LYS A 86 -3.61 -17.11 12.17
N ARG A 87 -3.45 -16.18 11.24
CA ARG A 87 -2.16 -15.79 10.64
C ARG A 87 -1.33 -14.85 11.50
N ASN A 88 -1.93 -14.20 12.49
CA ASN A 88 -1.24 -13.38 13.48
C ASN A 88 -0.90 -14.18 14.74
N ASP A 89 -0.56 -15.47 14.59
CA ASP A 89 -0.26 -16.39 15.70
C ASP A 89 -1.38 -16.48 16.75
N ARG A 90 -2.64 -16.32 16.33
CA ARG A 90 -3.84 -16.24 17.17
C ARG A 90 -3.88 -15.02 18.09
N ASN A 91 -3.00 -14.05 17.92
CA ASN A 91 -3.11 -12.78 18.62
C ASN A 91 -4.28 -11.96 18.06
N PRO A 92 -5.03 -11.24 18.92
CA PRO A 92 -6.04 -10.31 18.49
C PRO A 92 -5.47 -9.30 17.48
N LEU A 93 -6.26 -8.95 16.47
CA LEU A 93 -5.93 -7.83 15.60
C LEU A 93 -6.09 -6.51 16.37
N PRO A 94 -5.30 -5.48 16.05
CA PRO A 94 -5.55 -4.15 16.60
C PRO A 94 -6.98 -3.70 16.25
N PRO A 95 -7.64 -2.94 17.15
CA PRO A 95 -9.01 -2.50 16.93
C PRO A 95 -9.12 -1.75 15.60
N GLN A 96 -10.04 -2.20 14.75
CA GLN A 96 -10.33 -1.53 13.49
C GLN A 96 -11.45 -0.52 13.73
N ASN A 97 -11.14 0.77 13.63
CA ASN A 97 -12.15 1.81 13.67
C ASN A 97 -12.66 2.08 12.26
N MET A 98 -13.98 2.01 12.09
CA MET A 98 -14.60 2.41 10.83
C MET A 98 -14.39 3.91 10.59
N VAL A 99 -13.75 4.24 9.47
CA VAL A 99 -13.56 5.62 9.05
C VAL A 99 -14.59 6.02 7.99
N THR A 100 -14.91 7.31 7.97
CA THR A 100 -15.70 7.90 6.89
C THR A 100 -14.91 7.96 5.59
N LEU A 101 -15.59 8.04 4.44
CA LEU A 101 -14.93 8.25 3.15
C LEU A 101 -14.07 9.52 3.11
N LYS A 102 -14.49 10.57 3.83
CA LYS A 102 -13.72 11.82 3.94
C LYS A 102 -12.41 11.62 4.71
N GLN A 103 -12.44 10.86 5.80
CA GLN A 103 -11.23 10.51 6.55
C GLN A 103 -10.29 9.64 5.71
N ALA A 104 -10.83 8.62 5.02
CA ALA A 104 -10.06 7.78 4.11
C ALA A 104 -9.36 8.58 3.00
N ALA A 105 -10.08 9.49 2.35
CA ALA A 105 -9.49 10.42 1.39
C ALA A 105 -8.44 11.34 2.03
N GLY A 106 -8.67 11.76 3.27
CA GLY A 106 -7.72 12.55 4.06
C GLY A 106 -6.37 11.86 4.24
N VAL A 107 -6.33 10.55 4.51
CA VAL A 107 -5.08 9.77 4.63
C VAL A 107 -4.31 9.76 3.31
N VAL A 108 -5.01 9.60 2.18
CA VAL A 108 -4.40 9.62 0.84
C VAL A 108 -3.76 10.98 0.57
N LEU A 109 -4.49 12.07 0.84
CA LEU A 109 -3.97 13.43 0.68
C LEU A 109 -2.82 13.73 1.65
N PHE A 110 -2.91 13.30 2.90
CA PHE A 110 -1.84 13.44 3.88
C PHE A 110 -0.56 12.75 3.42
N THR A 111 -0.67 11.50 2.95
CA THR A 111 0.47 10.72 2.43
C THR A 111 1.08 11.36 1.20
N ALA A 112 0.23 11.89 0.30
CA ALA A 112 0.67 12.50 -0.94
C ALA A 112 1.31 13.88 -0.73
N LEU A 113 0.76 14.71 0.15
CA LEU A 113 1.07 16.15 0.19
C LEU A 113 1.93 16.56 1.37
N ASN A 114 2.18 15.69 2.35
CA ASN A 114 3.01 16.03 3.50
C ASN A 114 4.51 15.86 3.18
N PRO A 115 5.28 16.96 3.02
CA PRO A 115 6.69 16.87 2.67
C PRO A 115 7.53 16.19 3.76
N SER A 116 7.10 16.21 5.02
CA SER A 116 7.86 15.56 6.11
C SER A 116 7.94 14.04 5.96
N LEU A 117 7.09 13.43 5.12
CA LEU A 117 7.10 11.99 4.87
C LEU A 117 8.15 11.59 3.81
N THR A 118 8.61 12.52 2.99
CA THR A 118 9.55 12.21 1.89
C THR A 118 10.90 11.71 2.40
N GLU A 119 11.41 12.27 3.50
CA GLU A 119 12.67 11.84 4.12
C GLU A 119 12.57 10.43 4.74
N ALA A 120 11.36 10.01 5.10
CA ALA A 120 11.10 8.68 5.66
C ALA A 120 10.92 7.60 4.58
N ALA A 121 10.93 7.95 3.29
CA ALA A 121 10.66 7.01 2.22
C ALA A 121 11.75 5.93 2.05
N PRO A 122 11.35 4.66 1.78
CA PRO A 122 9.98 4.21 1.61
C PRO A 122 9.26 4.04 2.96
N ALA A 123 8.04 4.58 3.07
CA ALA A 123 7.24 4.50 4.29
C ALA A 123 5.81 4.02 4.03
N PHE A 124 5.27 3.31 5.00
CA PHE A 124 3.87 2.90 5.06
C PHE A 124 3.11 3.75 6.07
N ILE A 125 2.07 4.43 5.62
CA ILE A 125 1.29 5.38 6.42
C ILE A 125 -0.04 4.75 6.80
N VAL A 126 -0.36 4.79 8.09
CA VAL A 126 -1.66 4.37 8.63
C VAL A 126 -2.24 5.55 9.38
N GLU A 127 -3.49 5.91 9.07
CA GLU A 127 -4.15 7.11 9.58
C GLU A 127 -3.36 8.39 9.26
N ASN A 128 -2.53 8.85 10.19
CA ASN A 128 -1.73 10.08 10.06
C ASN A 128 -0.27 9.90 10.52
N ALA A 129 0.23 8.66 10.58
CA ALA A 129 1.56 8.34 11.08
C ALA A 129 2.26 7.26 10.26
N ILE A 130 3.59 7.23 10.36
CA ILE A 130 4.40 6.13 9.82
C ILE A 130 4.15 4.88 10.69
N TYR A 131 3.73 3.80 10.04
CA TYR A 131 3.45 2.53 10.69
C TYR A 131 4.71 1.65 10.75
N THR A 132 5.13 1.31 11.97
CA THR A 132 6.41 0.62 12.23
C THR A 132 6.26 -0.86 12.57
N GLU A 133 5.02 -1.37 12.73
CA GLU A 133 4.76 -2.77 13.10
C GLU A 133 4.48 -3.67 11.88
N THR A 134 4.93 -3.27 10.70
CA THR A 134 4.81 -4.07 9.49
C THR A 134 5.62 -5.36 9.63
N LYS A 135 5.03 -6.51 9.30
CA LYS A 135 5.71 -7.82 9.40
C LYS A 135 6.93 -7.89 8.48
N ASP A 136 8.00 -8.54 8.94
CA ASP A 136 9.29 -8.61 8.24
C ASP A 136 9.20 -9.14 6.80
N TYR A 137 8.32 -10.11 6.54
CA TYR A 137 8.14 -10.66 5.19
C TYR A 137 7.63 -9.62 4.19
N ALA A 138 6.88 -8.61 4.65
CA ALA A 138 6.39 -7.51 3.82
C ALA A 138 7.45 -6.40 3.63
N LEU A 139 8.55 -6.45 4.39
CA LEU A 139 9.69 -5.53 4.30
C LEU A 139 10.94 -6.16 3.67
N ASN A 140 10.87 -7.43 3.25
CA ASN A 140 12.02 -8.15 2.73
C ASN A 140 12.42 -7.65 1.32
N LYS A 141 13.65 -7.13 1.20
CA LYS A 141 14.16 -6.50 -0.02
C LYS A 141 14.39 -7.50 -1.16
N GLU A 142 14.83 -8.71 -0.84
CA GLU A 142 15.07 -9.77 -1.84
C GLU A 142 13.75 -10.21 -2.48
N THR A 143 12.71 -10.37 -1.66
CA THR A 143 11.35 -10.68 -2.10
C THR A 143 10.78 -9.54 -2.93
N ALA A 144 11.00 -8.28 -2.54
CA ALA A 144 10.59 -7.12 -3.33
C ALA A 144 11.22 -7.12 -4.74
N GLU A 145 12.51 -7.42 -4.85
CA GLU A 145 13.20 -7.53 -6.15
C GLU A 145 12.73 -8.73 -6.98
N GLY A 146 12.48 -9.88 -6.33
CA GLY A 146 11.93 -11.06 -6.99
C GLY A 146 10.52 -10.79 -7.55
N LEU A 147 9.67 -10.17 -6.74
CA LEU A 147 8.32 -9.78 -7.12
C LEU A 147 8.34 -8.77 -8.27
N TRP A 148 9.25 -7.78 -8.24
CA TRP A 148 9.42 -6.83 -9.33
C TRP A 148 9.66 -7.53 -10.68
N LYS A 149 10.66 -8.41 -10.74
CA LYS A 149 11.01 -9.16 -11.96
C LYS A 149 9.87 -10.06 -12.43
N LEU A 150 9.16 -10.69 -11.49
CA LEU A 150 7.98 -11.50 -11.81
C LEU A 150 6.88 -10.62 -12.41
N SER A 151 6.60 -9.46 -11.82
CA SER A 151 5.59 -8.51 -12.32
C SER A 151 5.91 -8.05 -13.73
N GLU A 152 7.16 -7.66 -14.02
CA GLU A 152 7.62 -7.31 -15.37
C GLU A 152 7.35 -8.43 -16.39
N LYS A 153 7.67 -9.67 -16.03
CA LYS A 153 7.38 -10.84 -16.87
C LYS A 153 5.86 -11.03 -17.09
N LEU A 154 5.05 -10.85 -16.06
CA LEU A 154 3.60 -11.06 -16.13
C LEU A 154 2.90 -10.00 -16.98
N VAL A 155 3.36 -8.75 -16.93
CA VAL A 155 2.81 -7.66 -17.74
C VAL A 155 3.46 -7.55 -19.13
N GLY A 156 4.58 -8.24 -19.36
CA GLY A 156 5.28 -8.25 -20.64
C GLY A 156 6.13 -7.00 -20.90
N GLU A 157 6.48 -6.24 -19.87
CA GLU A 157 7.24 -4.99 -19.96
C GLU A 157 8.41 -5.01 -18.97
N THR A 158 9.58 -4.53 -19.40
CA THR A 158 10.71 -4.26 -18.51
C THR A 158 10.86 -2.75 -18.40
N PHE A 159 10.84 -2.25 -17.18
CA PHE A 159 10.86 -0.81 -16.96
C PHE A 159 12.29 -0.32 -16.77
N VAL A 160 12.65 0.73 -17.51
CA VAL A 160 13.95 1.39 -17.40
C VAL A 160 13.79 2.67 -16.58
N TYR A 161 14.60 2.77 -15.53
CA TYR A 161 14.58 3.85 -14.54
C TYR A 161 15.78 4.74 -14.79
#